data_AF-Q9Z4H2-F1
#
_entry.id   AF-Q9Z4H2-F1
#
_cell.length_a   1.000
_cell.length_b   1.000
_cell.length_c   1.000
_cell.angle_alpha   90.00
_cell.angle_beta   90.00
_cell.angle_gamma   90.00
#
_symmetry.space_group_name_H-M   'P 1'
#
loop_
_entity.id
_entity.type
_entity.pdbx_description
1 polymer ?
#
loop_
_entity_poly.entity_id
_entity_poly.type
_entity_poly.pdbx_seq_one_letter_code
_entity_poly.pdbx_strand_id
1 'polypeptide(L)'
;MRRGRAFPGQPHHRQPLGRRYRQLGVTGMSDRSSRPHHQPRRTAAAVEEHVLRLRREHRIGPLRLAVRCGIAASTAHRILVRHGLPPLAALDRATGEPVRRYERARPGELVHIDVKKLGRI
;
A
#
# COMPACT_ATOMS: atom_id res chain seq x y z
N MET A 1 33.10 23.72 -20.27
CA MET A 1 33.37 22.26 -20.35
C MET A 1 33.12 21.59 -19.00
N ARG A 2 32.01 20.87 -18.83
CA ARG A 2 31.79 19.96 -17.68
C ARG A 2 31.43 18.58 -18.26
N ARG A 3 32.36 17.63 -18.13
CA ARG A 3 32.14 16.23 -18.53
C ARG A 3 31.21 15.58 -17.49
N GLY A 4 29.95 15.38 -17.86
CA GLY A 4 29.00 14.62 -17.06
C GLY A 4 29.42 13.15 -17.02
N ARG A 5 29.65 12.61 -15.82
CA ARG A 5 29.90 11.18 -15.62
C ARG A 5 28.64 10.41 -16.02
N ALA A 6 28.79 9.48 -16.97
CA ALA A 6 27.78 8.49 -17.28
C ALA A 6 27.57 7.60 -16.05
N PHE A 7 26.34 7.55 -15.51
CA PHE A 7 25.95 6.55 -14.54
C PHE A 7 25.67 5.24 -15.31
N PRO A 8 26.39 4.14 -15.06
CA PRO A 8 26.06 2.85 -15.66
C PRO A 8 24.81 2.29 -14.97
N GLY A 9 23.64 2.64 -15.50
CA GLY A 9 22.40 1.95 -15.17
C GLY A 9 22.46 0.52 -15.72
N GLN A 10 22.41 -0.47 -14.84
CA GLN A 10 22.35 -1.88 -15.24
C GLN A 10 21.12 -2.11 -16.14
N PRO A 11 21.27 -2.74 -17.31
CA PRO A 11 20.12 -3.00 -18.16
C PRO A 11 19.35 -4.20 -17.62
N HIS A 12 18.17 -3.96 -17.03
CA HIS A 12 17.23 -5.01 -16.63
C HIS A 12 16.50 -5.56 -17.87
N HIS A 13 17.25 -6.17 -18.80
CA HIS A 13 16.67 -6.78 -19.99
C HIS A 13 15.83 -7.99 -19.58
N ARG A 14 14.52 -7.90 -19.82
CA ARG A 14 13.62 -9.05 -19.84
C ARG A 14 14.13 -10.00 -20.91
N GLN A 15 14.79 -11.09 -20.51
CA GLN A 15 15.34 -12.02 -21.49
C GLN A 15 14.19 -12.65 -22.31
N PRO A 16 14.29 -12.71 -23.65
CA PRO A 16 13.28 -13.35 -24.48
C PRO A 16 13.05 -14.79 -24.04
N LEU A 17 11.80 -15.28 -24.07
CA LEU A 17 11.47 -16.65 -23.68
C LEU A 17 12.32 -17.68 -24.46
N GLY A 18 12.64 -17.40 -25.73
CA GLY A 18 13.51 -18.26 -26.54
C GLY A 18 14.93 -18.43 -26.00
N ARG A 19 15.53 -17.40 -25.37
CA ARG A 19 16.87 -17.52 -24.74
C ARG A 19 16.79 -18.33 -23.45
N ARG A 20 15.68 -18.20 -22.70
CA ARG A 20 15.45 -18.93 -21.45
C ARG A 20 15.18 -20.41 -21.67
N TYR A 21 14.35 -20.75 -22.67
CA TYR A 21 14.07 -22.14 -23.02
C TYR A 21 15.34 -22.91 -23.38
N ARG A 22 16.25 -22.30 -24.14
CA ARG A 22 17.55 -22.92 -24.50
C ARG A 22 18.47 -23.17 -23.30
N GLN A 23 18.33 -22.40 -22.21
CA GLN A 23 19.22 -22.49 -21.04
C GLN A 23 18.65 -23.35 -19.91
N LEU A 24 17.32 -23.36 -19.76
CA LEU A 24 16.64 -23.90 -18.58
C LEU A 24 15.55 -24.93 -18.93
N GLY A 25 15.32 -25.17 -20.22
CA GLY A 25 14.26 -26.05 -20.71
C GLY A 25 12.86 -25.59 -20.27
N VAL A 26 11.94 -26.55 -20.12
CA VAL A 26 10.56 -26.33 -19.66
C VAL A 26 10.53 -25.67 -18.27
N THR A 27 11.50 -25.98 -17.40
CA THR A 27 11.68 -25.36 -16.07
C THR A 27 11.90 -23.84 -16.13
N GLY A 28 12.40 -23.31 -17.26
CA GLY A 28 12.60 -21.88 -17.48
C GLY A 28 11.33 -21.10 -17.84
N MET A 29 10.21 -21.80 -18.09
CA MET A 29 8.94 -21.23 -18.55
C MET A 29 7.95 -20.92 -17.42
N SER A 30 8.27 -21.28 -16.17
CA SER A 30 7.50 -20.84 -15.00
C SER A 30 7.44 -19.31 -14.93
N ASP A 31 6.28 -18.76 -14.61
CA ASP A 31 6.10 -17.32 -14.56
C ASP A 31 7.00 -16.69 -13.49
N ARG A 32 7.83 -15.73 -13.90
CA ARG A 32 8.75 -15.02 -13.00
C ARG A 32 8.27 -13.59 -12.86
N SER A 33 8.37 -13.08 -11.64
CA SER A 33 8.07 -11.68 -11.39
C SER A 33 8.89 -10.79 -12.32
N SER A 34 8.22 -10.04 -13.19
CA SER A 34 8.86 -9.04 -14.05
C SER A 34 9.13 -7.72 -13.31
N ARG A 35 9.05 -7.73 -11.98
CA ARG A 35 9.30 -6.56 -11.14
C ARG A 35 10.81 -6.27 -11.13
N PRO A 36 11.25 -5.03 -11.39
CA PRO A 36 12.66 -4.67 -11.30
C PRO A 36 13.24 -5.01 -9.91
N HIS A 37 14.41 -5.66 -9.89
CA HIS A 37 15.12 -5.98 -8.65
C HIS A 37 15.56 -4.72 -7.89
N HIS A 38 15.80 -3.62 -8.62
CA HIS A 38 16.18 -2.34 -8.06
C HIS A 38 15.24 -1.23 -8.56
N GLN A 39 14.79 -0.37 -7.64
CA GLN A 39 13.92 0.77 -7.96
C GLN A 39 14.67 2.06 -7.58
N PRO A 40 15.50 2.62 -8.48
CA PRO A 40 16.32 3.80 -8.17
C PRO A 40 15.48 5.07 -7.92
N ARG A 41 14.21 5.08 -8.34
CA ARG A 41 13.24 6.15 -8.03
C ARG A 41 12.40 5.85 -6.79
N ARG A 42 12.79 4.86 -5.97
CA ARG A 42 12.10 4.58 -4.72
C ARG A 42 12.18 5.82 -3.85
N THR A 43 11.05 6.20 -3.29
CA THR A 43 10.97 7.30 -2.34
C THR A 43 11.98 7.09 -1.21
N ALA A 44 12.70 8.14 -0.83
CA ALA A 44 13.69 8.07 0.25
C ALA A 44 13.04 7.55 1.53
N ALA A 45 13.77 6.73 2.30
CA ALA A 45 13.25 6.07 3.51
C ALA A 45 12.67 7.09 4.51
N ALA A 46 13.30 8.26 4.66
CA ALA A 46 12.83 9.33 5.53
C ALA A 46 11.42 9.85 5.15
N VAL A 47 11.11 9.92 3.86
CA VAL A 47 9.77 10.33 3.40
C VAL A 47 8.76 9.21 3.62
N GLU A 48 9.13 7.95 3.41
CA GLU A 48 8.27 6.81 3.75
C GLU A 48 7.93 6.84 5.25
N GLU A 49 8.93 7.01 6.12
CA GLU A 49 8.74 7.11 7.57
C GLU A 49 7.84 8.27 7.97
N HIS A 50 8.03 9.45 7.36
CA HIS A 50 7.18 10.61 7.61
C HIS A 50 5.72 10.35 7.25
N VAL A 51 5.46 9.67 6.11
CA VAL A 51 4.11 9.25 5.70
C VAL A 51 3.50 8.28 6.73
N LEU A 52 4.27 7.28 7.18
CA LEU A 52 3.81 6.27 8.14
C LEU A 52 3.48 6.90 9.50
N ARG A 53 4.32 7.84 9.96
CA ARG A 53 4.10 8.60 11.20
C ARG A 53 2.80 9.40 11.13
N LEU A 54 2.63 10.23 10.09
CA LEU A 54 1.41 11.03 9.91
C LEU A 54 0.16 10.15 9.75
N ARG A 55 0.29 8.97 9.14
CA ARG A 55 -0.80 8.01 9.02
C ARG A 55 -1.26 7.50 10.38
N ARG A 56 -0.32 7.16 11.28
CA ARG A 56 -0.63 6.66 12.63
C ARG A 56 -1.21 7.75 13.53
N GLU A 57 -0.61 8.94 13.52
CA GLU A 57 -1.03 10.06 14.37
C GLU A 57 -2.41 10.60 13.99
N HIS A 58 -2.67 10.79 12.69
CA HIS A 58 -3.85 11.52 12.24
C HIS A 58 -4.93 10.65 11.60
N ARG A 59 -4.63 9.39 11.27
CA ARG A 59 -5.58 8.46 10.61
C ARG A 59 -6.24 9.09 9.37
N ILE A 60 -5.44 9.75 8.53
CA ILE A 60 -5.88 10.44 7.31
C ILE A 60 -5.56 9.65 6.04
N GLY A 61 -6.37 9.86 4.99
CA GLY A 61 -6.26 9.16 3.72
C GLY A 61 -5.06 9.58 2.85
N PRO A 62 -4.77 8.83 1.78
CA PRO A 62 -3.59 9.02 0.94
C PRO A 62 -3.45 10.43 0.35
N LEU A 63 -4.56 11.06 -0.04
CA LEU A 63 -4.54 12.41 -0.61
C LEU A 63 -4.06 13.46 0.42
N ARG A 64 -4.57 13.39 1.65
CA ARG A 64 -4.15 14.32 2.71
C ARG A 64 -2.71 14.06 3.17
N LEU A 65 -2.27 12.81 3.18
CA LEU A 65 -0.86 12.48 3.42
C LEU A 65 0.03 13.06 2.33
N ALA A 66 -0.35 12.91 1.06
CA ALA A 66 0.38 13.44 -0.08
C ALA A 66 0.60 14.95 0.01
N VAL A 67 -0.46 15.72 0.31
CA VAL A 67 -0.37 17.16 0.49
C VAL A 67 0.61 17.53 1.61
N ARG A 68 0.54 16.85 2.76
CA ARG A 68 1.42 17.13 3.91
C ARG A 68 2.88 16.73 3.69
N CYS A 69 3.11 15.70 2.88
CA CYS A 69 4.45 15.16 2.63
C CYS A 69 5.09 15.69 1.33
N GLY A 70 4.37 16.48 0.53
CA GLY A 70 4.84 16.97 -0.77
C GLY A 70 5.06 15.86 -1.82
N ILE A 71 4.27 14.79 -1.79
CA ILE A 71 4.37 13.66 -2.73
C ILE A 71 3.07 13.44 -3.50
N ALA A 72 3.12 12.71 -4.61
CA ALA A 72 1.90 12.30 -5.31
C ALA A 72 1.03 11.36 -4.44
N ALA A 73 -0.30 11.48 -4.57
CA ALA A 73 -1.25 10.63 -3.85
C ALA A 73 -1.08 9.14 -4.17
N SER A 74 -0.73 8.81 -5.42
CA SER A 74 -0.40 7.45 -5.84
C SER A 74 0.86 6.90 -5.14
N THR A 75 1.86 7.75 -4.89
CA THR A 75 3.06 7.40 -4.12
C THR A 75 2.71 7.14 -2.66
N ALA A 76 1.93 8.03 -2.03
CA ALA A 76 1.45 7.83 -0.66
C ALA A 76 0.68 6.50 -0.53
N HIS A 77 -0.23 6.21 -1.46
CA HIS A 77 -0.97 4.95 -1.50
C HIS A 77 -0.03 3.74 -1.64
N ARG A 78 0.95 3.78 -2.55
CA ARG A 78 1.93 2.69 -2.74
C ARG A 78 2.79 2.45 -1.50
N ILE A 79 3.17 3.51 -0.77
CA ILE A 79 3.89 3.40 0.49
C ILE A 79 3.03 2.66 1.51
N LEU A 80 1.77 3.08 1.71
CA LEU A 80 0.87 2.41 2.65
C LEU A 80 0.68 0.92 2.34
N VAL A 81 0.44 0.58 1.07
CA VAL A 81 0.27 -0.81 0.62
C VAL A 81 1.55 -1.63 0.87
N ARG A 82 2.73 -1.08 0.58
CA ARG A 82 4.00 -1.77 0.79
C ARG A 82 4.28 -2.05 2.26
N HIS A 83 3.87 -1.14 3.14
CA HIS A 83 4.02 -1.27 4.59
C HIS A 83 2.85 -2.00 5.26
N GLY A 84 1.96 -2.62 4.48
CA GLY A 84 0.86 -3.44 5.00
C GLY A 84 -0.20 -2.67 5.79
N LEU A 85 -0.28 -1.35 5.62
CA LEU A 85 -1.25 -0.54 6.37
C LEU A 85 -2.63 -0.65 5.73
N PRO A 86 -3.66 -1.08 6.49
CA PRO A 86 -5.00 -1.26 5.94
C PRO A 86 -5.63 0.08 5.54
N PRO A 87 -6.58 0.06 4.58
CA PRO A 87 -7.43 1.21 4.29
C PRO A 87 -8.15 1.70 5.55
N LEU A 88 -8.41 3.01 5.66
CA LEU A 88 -9.13 3.53 6.83
C LEU A 88 -10.54 2.96 6.95
N ALA A 89 -11.16 2.59 5.82
CA ALA A 89 -12.48 1.96 5.82
C ALA A 89 -12.48 0.57 6.46
N ALA A 90 -11.32 -0.07 6.58
CA ALA A 90 -11.17 -1.35 7.26
C ALA A 90 -10.83 -1.20 8.75
N LEU A 91 -10.66 0.04 9.23
CA LEU A 91 -10.34 0.35 10.62
C LEU A 91 -11.52 1.07 11.27
N ASP A 92 -11.79 0.74 12.53
CA ASP A 92 -12.70 1.52 13.34
C ASP A 92 -12.10 2.92 13.57
N ARG A 93 -12.92 3.96 13.40
CA ARG A 93 -12.44 5.34 13.42
C ARG A 93 -12.03 5.79 14.82
N ALA A 94 -12.67 5.27 15.87
CA ALA A 94 -12.39 5.65 17.25
C ALA A 94 -11.10 4.99 17.76
N THR A 95 -10.97 3.69 17.54
CA THR A 95 -9.88 2.86 18.08
C THR A 95 -8.70 2.69 17.12
N GLY A 96 -8.94 2.74 15.80
CA GLY A 96 -7.92 2.42 14.79
C GLY A 96 -7.66 0.92 14.64
N GLU A 97 -8.42 0.07 15.32
CA GLU A 97 -8.33 -1.39 15.19
C GLU A 97 -9.12 -1.88 13.96
N PRO A 98 -8.80 -3.08 13.42
CA PRO A 98 -9.59 -3.69 12.36
C PRO A 98 -11.08 -3.76 12.77
N VAL A 99 -11.97 -3.33 11.87
CA VAL A 99 -13.42 -3.36 12.13
C VAL A 99 -13.85 -4.81 12.39
N ARG A 100 -14.26 -5.09 13.62
CA ARG A 100 -14.88 -6.38 13.98
C ARG A 100 -16.35 -6.32 13.64
N ARG A 101 -16.76 -7.07 12.62
CA ARG A 101 -18.16 -7.19 12.24
C ARG A 101 -18.86 -8.18 13.17
N TYR A 102 -19.90 -7.71 13.85
CA TYR A 102 -20.76 -8.56 14.66
C TYR A 102 -21.76 -9.27 13.75
N GLU A 103 -21.31 -10.32 13.08
CA GLU A 103 -22.16 -11.17 12.24
C GLU A 103 -22.55 -12.43 13.00
N ARG A 104 -23.75 -12.95 12.69
CA ARG A 104 -24.34 -14.15 13.27
C ARG A 104 -25.02 -14.95 12.17
N ALA A 105 -25.05 -16.28 12.33
CA ALA A 105 -25.44 -17.19 11.26
C ALA A 105 -26.96 -17.28 11.09
N ARG A 106 -27.72 -17.02 12.16
CA ARG A 106 -29.17 -17.13 12.17
C ARG A 106 -29.84 -15.79 12.52
N PRO A 107 -31.01 -15.50 11.94
CA PRO A 107 -31.81 -14.37 12.37
C PRO A 107 -32.19 -14.51 13.86
N GLY A 108 -32.11 -13.42 14.62
CA GLY A 108 -32.43 -13.38 16.05
C GLY A 108 -31.24 -13.55 17.00
N GLU A 109 -30.06 -13.95 16.51
CA GLU A 109 -28.84 -14.09 17.34
C GLU A 109 -28.15 -12.76 17.69
N LEU A 110 -28.53 -11.69 16.99
CA LEU A 110 -28.03 -10.34 17.20
C LEU A 110 -29.21 -9.38 17.38
N VAL A 111 -29.29 -8.72 18.54
CA VAL A 111 -30.29 -7.69 18.81
C VAL A 111 -29.60 -6.33 18.78
N HIS A 112 -30.03 -5.47 17.85
CA HIS A 112 -29.62 -4.07 17.83
C HIS A 112 -30.62 -3.25 18.64
N ILE A 113 -30.16 -2.63 19.73
CA ILE A 113 -30.98 -1.76 20.56
C ILE A 113 -30.60 -0.32 20.24
N ASP A 114 -31.48 0.39 19.53
CA ASP A 114 -31.40 1.84 19.38
C ASP A 114 -32.24 2.49 20.47
N VAL A 115 -31.64 3.40 21.24
CA VAL A 115 -32.34 4.11 22.32
C VAL A 115 -32.56 5.54 21.89
N LYS A 116 -33.83 5.88 21.61
CA LYS A 116 -34.23 7.26 21.33
C LYS A 116 -34.79 7.92 22.59
N LYS A 117 -34.22 9.07 22.98
CA LYS A 117 -34.74 9.89 24.07
C LYS A 117 -35.77 10.87 23.54
N LEU A 118 -37.00 10.83 24.07
CA LEU A 118 -38.04 11.82 23.78
C LEU A 118 -38.08 12.84 24.93
N GLY A 119 -38.04 14.13 24.60
CA GLY A 119 -38.17 15.21 25.57
C GLY A 119 -39.56 15.20 26.23
N ARG A 120 -39.63 15.53 27.51
CA ARG A 120 -40.92 15.78 28.18
C ARG A 120 -41.39 17.19 27.80
N ILE A 121 -42.67 17.28 27.47
CA ILE A 121 -43.41 18.55 27.30
C ILE A 121 -43.85 19.02 28.68
#